data_AF-A0A011NW66-F1
#
_entry.id   AF-A0A011NW66-F1
#
_cell.length_a   1.000
_cell.length_b   1.000
_cell.length_c   1.000
_cell.angle_alpha   90.00
_cell.angle_beta   90.00
_cell.angle_gamma   90.00
#
_symmetry.space_group_name_H-M   'P 1'
#
loop_
_entity.id
_entity.type
_entity.pdbx_description
1 polymer ?
#
loop_
_entity_poly.entity_id
_entity_poly.type
_entity_poly.pdbx_seq_one_letter_code
_entity_poly.pdbx_strand_id
1 'polypeptide(L)'
;MKPDDFGGRQRNVLGGILGSCSEQPMTGFFRDGCCNTSDEDLGSHTVCVVLTADFLDFSKRRGNDLSTPRPEFAFPGLKPGDRWCLCAARWREALQAGVAPRVVLAATNEACLLIVGLDDLKRHAIDLN
;
A
#
# COMPACT_ATOMS: atom_id res chain seq x y z
N MET A 1 -17.91 -8.25 -16.41
CA MET A 1 -17.43 -6.87 -16.21
C MET A 1 -16.35 -6.64 -17.27
N LYS A 2 -16.49 -5.61 -18.10
CA LYS A 2 -15.62 -5.42 -19.28
C LYS A 2 -14.31 -4.70 -18.93
N PRO A 3 -13.24 -4.84 -19.72
CA PRO A 3 -11.89 -4.38 -19.36
C PRO A 3 -11.63 -2.87 -19.48
N ASP A 4 -12.63 -2.03 -19.72
CA ASP A 4 -12.44 -0.68 -20.26
C ASP A 4 -13.26 0.45 -19.61
N ASP A 5 -14.10 0.19 -18.60
CA ASP A 5 -15.00 1.20 -18.02
C ASP A 5 -14.31 2.37 -17.27
N PHE A 6 -12.99 2.31 -17.04
CA PHE A 6 -12.25 3.32 -16.24
C PHE A 6 -11.16 4.06 -17.02
N GLY A 7 -11.13 3.97 -18.35
CA GLY A 7 -10.19 4.76 -19.18
C GLY A 7 -8.71 4.51 -18.86
N GLY A 8 -8.35 3.27 -18.52
CA GLY A 8 -6.98 2.89 -18.16
C GLY A 8 -6.62 3.05 -16.68
N ARG A 9 -7.57 3.49 -15.83
CA ARG A 9 -7.36 3.56 -14.37
C ARG A 9 -7.67 2.22 -13.71
N GLN A 10 -6.82 1.81 -12.77
CA GLN A 10 -7.02 0.57 -12.02
C GLN A 10 -8.12 0.75 -10.96
N ARG A 11 -8.63 -0.36 -10.42
CA ARG A 11 -9.71 -0.36 -9.43
C ARG A 11 -9.18 -0.49 -8.02
N ASN A 12 -9.88 0.11 -7.08
CA ASN A 12 -9.68 -0.12 -5.66
C ASN A 12 -10.42 -1.38 -5.18
N VAL A 13 -10.10 -1.84 -3.97
CA VAL A 13 -10.71 -3.03 -3.34
C VAL A 13 -12.21 -2.94 -3.07
N LEU A 14 -12.81 -1.75 -3.23
CA LEU A 14 -14.25 -1.52 -3.13
C LEU A 14 -14.95 -1.57 -4.52
N GLY A 15 -14.20 -1.80 -5.59
CA GLY A 15 -14.70 -1.85 -6.98
C GLY A 15 -14.81 -0.49 -7.67
N GLY A 16 -14.43 0.61 -6.99
CA GLY A 16 -14.38 1.95 -7.57
C GLY A 16 -13.04 2.26 -8.24
N ILE A 17 -12.90 3.48 -8.78
CA ILE A 17 -11.62 3.98 -9.33
C ILE A 17 -10.57 4.05 -8.22
N LEU A 18 -9.34 3.60 -8.50
CA LEU A 18 -8.22 3.72 -7.59
C LEU A 18 -7.89 5.20 -7.32
N GLY A 19 -7.96 5.59 -6.05
CA GLY A 19 -7.56 6.93 -5.59
C GLY A 19 -6.06 7.08 -5.39
N SER A 20 -5.61 8.32 -5.28
CA SER A 20 -4.22 8.64 -4.91
C SER A 20 -3.93 8.22 -3.47
N CYS A 21 -2.76 7.62 -3.25
CA CYS A 21 -2.28 7.24 -1.93
C CYS A 21 -1.46 8.38 -1.30
N SER A 22 -0.40 8.84 -1.99
CA SER A 22 0.48 9.92 -1.51
C SER A 22 1.31 10.55 -2.62
N GLU A 23 1.37 11.88 -2.67
CA GLU A 23 2.28 12.63 -3.55
C GLU A 23 3.50 13.18 -2.78
N GLN A 24 3.42 13.27 -1.45
CA GLN A 24 4.48 13.79 -0.58
C GLN A 24 4.49 13.00 0.75
N PRO A 25 5.38 11.99 0.90
CA PRO A 25 6.34 11.52 -0.09
C PRO A 25 5.68 10.84 -1.30
N MET A 26 6.28 10.98 -2.49
CA MET A 26 5.80 10.34 -3.72
C MET A 26 5.89 8.82 -3.58
N THR A 27 4.76 8.13 -3.69
CA THR A 27 4.67 6.67 -3.55
C THR A 27 4.27 5.98 -4.85
N GLY A 28 3.99 4.67 -4.77
CA GLY A 28 3.61 3.84 -5.90
C GLY A 28 4.83 3.21 -6.58
N PHE A 29 4.64 2.01 -7.15
CA PHE A 29 5.68 1.32 -7.91
C PHE A 29 6.18 2.18 -9.07
N PHE A 30 5.25 2.83 -9.78
CA PHE A 30 5.54 3.75 -10.89
C PHE A 30 5.91 5.17 -10.46
N ARG A 31 5.93 5.47 -9.16
CA ARG A 31 6.12 6.84 -8.61
C ARG A 31 5.11 7.87 -9.15
N ASP A 32 3.86 7.45 -9.28
CA ASP A 32 2.71 8.25 -9.73
C ASP A 32 1.74 8.64 -8.58
N GLY A 33 2.12 8.31 -7.34
CA GLY A 33 1.34 8.58 -6.13
C GLY A 33 0.18 7.60 -5.88
N CYS A 34 -0.06 6.66 -6.79
CA CYS A 34 -1.13 5.67 -6.69
C CYS A 34 -0.54 4.26 -6.47
N CYS A 35 -1.32 3.36 -5.86
CA CYS A 35 -0.91 1.97 -5.72
C CYS A 35 -1.22 1.16 -6.99
N ASN A 36 -0.93 1.76 -8.16
CA ASN A 36 -0.99 1.09 -9.45
C ASN A 36 0.08 0.00 -9.51
N THR A 37 -0.25 -1.09 -10.20
CA THR A 37 0.63 -2.26 -10.32
C THR A 37 0.64 -2.79 -11.76
N SER A 38 1.52 -3.73 -12.06
CA SER A 38 1.55 -4.49 -13.31
C SER A 38 2.23 -5.83 -13.06
N ASP A 39 2.32 -6.68 -14.08
CA ASP A 39 3.02 -7.95 -13.99
C ASP A 39 4.52 -7.80 -13.65
N GLU A 40 5.11 -6.61 -13.84
CA GLU A 40 6.50 -6.30 -13.47
C GLU A 40 6.66 -6.03 -11.96
N ASP A 41 5.59 -5.64 -11.27
CA ASP A 41 5.60 -5.37 -9.84
C ASP A 41 5.43 -6.66 -9.03
N LEU A 42 6.49 -7.47 -9.01
CA LEU A 42 6.54 -8.75 -8.29
C LEU A 42 6.28 -8.62 -6.78
N GLY A 43 6.49 -7.44 -6.22
CA GLY A 43 6.21 -7.13 -4.81
C GLY A 43 4.72 -6.88 -4.53
N SER A 44 3.94 -6.55 -5.56
CA SER A 44 2.55 -6.10 -5.46
C SER A 44 2.41 -4.93 -4.49
N HIS A 45 2.95 -3.76 -4.83
CA HIS A 45 2.84 -2.50 -4.08
C HIS A 45 1.42 -1.91 -4.19
N THR A 46 0.44 -2.69 -3.73
CA THR A 46 -0.98 -2.51 -4.01
C THR A 46 -1.79 -2.10 -2.78
N VAL A 47 -1.19 -2.08 -1.59
CA VAL A 47 -1.87 -1.69 -0.33
C VAL A 47 -1.45 -0.28 0.09
N CYS A 48 -2.37 0.69 0.05
CA CYS A 48 -2.11 2.02 0.57
C CYS A 48 -2.25 2.02 2.10
N VAL A 49 -1.13 2.18 2.80
CA VAL A 49 -1.08 2.16 4.26
C VAL A 49 -0.84 3.55 4.84
N VAL A 50 -1.28 3.77 6.08
CA VAL A 50 -0.81 4.85 6.95
C VAL A 50 0.17 4.27 7.94
N LEU A 51 1.42 4.69 7.86
CA LEU A 51 2.51 4.08 8.61
C LEU A 51 2.42 4.36 10.09
N THR A 52 2.79 3.37 10.90
CA THR A 52 2.91 3.47 12.35
C THR A 52 4.36 3.19 12.77
N ALA A 53 4.75 3.65 13.97
CA ALA A 53 6.08 3.37 14.49
C ALA A 53 6.32 1.86 14.64
N ASP A 54 5.34 1.13 15.20
CA ASP A 54 5.43 -0.33 15.39
C ASP A 54 5.59 -1.09 14.08
N PHE A 55 4.87 -0.68 13.03
CA PHE A 55 5.03 -1.28 11.71
C PHE A 55 6.41 -1.00 11.10
N LEU A 56 6.91 0.24 11.19
CA LEU A 56 8.21 0.61 10.65
C LEU A 56 9.35 -0.18 11.31
N ASP A 57 9.30 -0.31 12.65
CA ASP A 57 10.26 -1.10 13.42
C ASP A 57 10.17 -2.59 13.07
N PHE A 58 8.96 -3.14 12.99
CA PHE A 58 8.72 -4.51 12.58
C PHE A 58 9.26 -4.78 11.16
N SER A 59 8.89 -3.93 10.21
CA SER A 59 9.28 -4.04 8.80
C SER A 59 10.80 -4.02 8.65
N LYS A 60 11.49 -3.12 9.37
CA LYS A 60 12.95 -3.06 9.41
C LYS A 60 13.57 -4.36 9.92
N ARG A 61 13.05 -4.94 11.01
CA ARG A 61 13.52 -6.23 11.55
C ARG A 61 13.26 -7.41 10.61
N ARG A 62 12.27 -7.30 9.72
CA ARG A 62 11.96 -8.28 8.65
C ARG A 62 12.73 -8.03 7.34
N GLY A 63 13.73 -7.15 7.36
CA GLY A 63 14.58 -6.86 6.20
C GLY A 63 13.94 -5.92 5.18
N ASN A 64 12.85 -5.23 5.53
CA ASN A 64 12.21 -4.21 4.71
C ASN A 64 12.30 -2.85 5.41
N ASP A 65 13.50 -2.25 5.42
CA ASP A 65 13.73 -0.97 6.08
C ASP A 65 13.16 0.18 5.25
N LEU A 66 11.99 0.65 5.66
CA LEU A 66 11.32 1.81 5.07
C LEU A 66 11.63 3.12 5.80
N SER A 67 12.40 3.07 6.89
CA SER A 67 12.64 4.21 7.79
C SER A 67 13.95 4.93 7.49
N THR A 68 14.98 4.19 7.08
CA THR A 68 16.30 4.78 6.80
C THR A 68 16.29 5.49 5.45
N PRO A 69 16.65 6.79 5.38
CA PRO A 69 16.79 7.49 4.10
C PRO A 69 17.82 6.81 3.20
N ARG A 70 17.53 6.74 1.90
CA ARG A 70 18.43 6.28 0.84
C ARG A 70 18.52 7.34 -0.26
N PRO A 71 19.35 8.40 -0.08
CA PRO A 71 19.52 9.46 -1.07
C PRO A 71 19.89 8.96 -2.46
N GLU A 72 20.65 7.86 -2.53
CA GLU A 72 21.04 7.18 -3.77
C GLU A 72 19.85 6.66 -4.60
N PHE A 73 18.68 6.49 -3.97
CA PHE A 73 17.43 6.09 -4.62
C PHE A 73 16.35 7.17 -4.53
N ALA A 74 16.73 8.40 -4.17
CA ALA A 74 15.79 9.50 -3.89
C ALA A 74 14.68 9.11 -2.90
N PHE A 75 14.99 8.23 -1.94
CA PHE A 75 14.05 7.76 -0.94
C PHE A 75 14.31 8.48 0.38
N PRO A 76 13.37 9.32 0.88
CA PRO A 76 13.62 10.16 2.05
C PRO A 76 13.61 9.41 3.38
N GLY A 77 13.22 8.13 3.39
CA GLY A 77 12.85 7.43 4.61
C GLY A 77 11.46 7.87 5.10
N LEU A 78 10.66 6.92 5.55
CA LEU A 78 9.27 7.14 5.94
C LEU A 78 9.13 7.26 7.45
N LYS A 79 8.08 7.95 7.87
CA LYS A 79 7.76 8.26 9.26
C LYS A 79 6.34 7.82 9.60
N PRO A 80 6.00 7.67 10.90
CA PRO A 80 4.62 7.47 11.31
C PRO A 80 3.73 8.59 10.77
N GLY A 81 2.56 8.23 10.24
CA GLY A 81 1.62 9.14 9.59
C GLY A 81 1.78 9.24 8.07
N ASP A 82 2.95 8.92 7.51
CA ASP A 82 3.14 8.90 6.07
C ASP A 82 2.26 7.85 5.41
N ARG A 83 1.76 8.17 4.22
CA ARG A 83 1.08 7.21 3.35
C ARG A 83 2.03 6.57 2.37
N TRP A 84 1.90 5.27 2.17
CA TRP A 84 2.79 4.52 1.27
C TRP A 84 2.09 3.32 0.64
N CYS A 85 2.42 3.04 -0.63
CA CYS A 85 2.04 1.80 -1.29
C CYS A 85 2.98 0.67 -0.88
N LEU A 86 2.48 -0.21 -0.01
CA LEU A 86 3.21 -1.33 0.54
C LEU A 86 2.94 -2.60 -0.26
N CYS A 87 3.95 -3.47 -0.37
CA CYS A 87 3.80 -4.83 -0.86
C CYS A 87 2.70 -5.58 -0.10
N ALA A 88 1.70 -6.14 -0.77
CA ALA A 88 0.60 -6.87 -0.14
C ALA A 88 1.09 -8.01 0.77
N ALA A 89 2.16 -8.72 0.37
CA ALA A 89 2.77 -9.77 1.19
C ALA A 89 3.38 -9.23 2.49
N ARG A 90 3.96 -8.01 2.48
CA ARG A 90 4.51 -7.36 3.68
C ARG A 90 3.41 -6.85 4.61
N TRP A 91 2.31 -6.36 4.06
CA TRP A 91 1.14 -6.03 4.87
C TRP A 91 0.56 -7.28 5.55
N ARG A 92 0.44 -8.39 4.83
CA ARG A 92 -0.02 -9.68 5.41
C ARG A 92 0.90 -10.20 6.51
N GLU A 93 2.21 -10.09 6.30
CA GLU A 93 3.22 -10.47 7.31
C GLU A 93 3.04 -9.65 8.60
N ALA A 94 2.81 -8.34 8.48
CA ALA A 94 2.54 -7.46 9.62
C ALA A 94 1.20 -7.76 10.31
N LEU A 95 0.16 -8.13 9.53
CA LEU A 95 -1.14 -8.56 10.06
C LEU A 95 -0.99 -9.80 10.94
N GLN A 96 -0.27 -10.82 10.45
CA GLN A 96 -0.01 -12.05 11.21
C GLN A 96 0.80 -11.80 12.49
N ALA A 97 1.63 -10.76 12.49
CA ALA A 97 2.39 -10.31 13.65
C ALA A 97 1.63 -9.35 14.58
N GLY A 98 0.38 -8.99 14.27
CA GLY A 98 -0.44 -8.08 15.08
C GLY A 98 -0.05 -6.60 15.01
N VAL A 99 0.74 -6.20 14.02
CA VAL A 99 1.25 -4.83 13.85
C VAL A 99 0.96 -4.26 12.45
N ALA A 100 -0.09 -4.75 11.80
CA ALA A 100 -0.52 -4.23 10.50
C ALA A 100 -0.85 -2.72 10.60
N PRO A 101 -0.29 -1.89 9.71
CA PRO A 101 -0.65 -0.49 9.64
C PRO A 101 -2.07 -0.32 9.11
N ARG A 102 -2.70 0.82 9.42
CA ARG A 102 -4.03 1.17 8.91
C ARG A 102 -4.02 1.30 7.40
N VAL A 103 -5.17 1.06 6.76
CA VAL A 103 -5.32 1.02 5.29
C VAL A 103 -6.27 2.12 4.81
N VAL A 104 -5.98 2.69 3.65
CA VAL A 104 -6.92 3.54 2.88
C VAL A 104 -7.50 2.67 1.77
N LEU A 105 -8.73 2.18 1.92
CA LEU A 105 -9.34 1.25 0.97
C LEU A 105 -9.56 1.89 -0.41
N ALA A 106 -9.98 3.15 -0.47
CA ALA A 106 -10.20 3.85 -1.72
C ALA A 106 -8.93 4.01 -2.56
N ALA A 107 -7.74 3.95 -1.92
CA ALA A 107 -6.42 4.01 -2.56
C ALA A 107 -5.67 2.67 -2.56
N THR A 108 -6.32 1.58 -2.13
CA THR A 108 -5.76 0.23 -2.14
C THR A 108 -6.31 -0.54 -3.33
N ASN A 109 -5.41 -1.06 -4.15
CA ASN A 109 -5.72 -1.70 -5.42
C ASN A 109 -6.31 -3.10 -5.24
N GLU A 110 -7.31 -3.46 -6.05
CA GLU A 110 -7.97 -4.77 -5.97
C GLU A 110 -7.02 -5.96 -6.19
N ALA A 111 -5.90 -5.77 -6.88
CA ALA A 111 -4.91 -6.82 -7.10
C ALA A 111 -4.33 -7.37 -5.78
N CYS A 112 -4.35 -6.59 -4.69
CA CYS A 112 -3.91 -7.08 -3.39
C CYS A 112 -4.80 -8.23 -2.86
N LEU A 113 -6.05 -8.34 -3.32
CA LEU A 113 -7.03 -9.35 -2.86
C LEU A 113 -6.63 -10.79 -3.21
N LEU A 114 -5.65 -10.99 -4.10
CA LEU A 114 -5.03 -12.29 -4.35
C LEU A 114 -4.15 -12.76 -3.16
N ILE A 115 -3.74 -11.84 -2.29
CA ILE A 115 -2.78 -12.07 -1.21
C ILE A 115 -3.39 -11.80 0.17
N VAL A 116 -4.23 -10.77 0.28
CA VAL A 116 -4.85 -10.28 1.53
C VAL A 116 -6.37 -10.34 1.46
N GLY A 117 -7.03 -10.71 2.56
CA GLY A 117 -8.50 -10.77 2.61
C GLY A 117 -9.14 -9.38 2.69
N LEU A 118 -10.25 -9.17 1.97
CA LEU A 118 -10.99 -7.89 2.03
C LEU A 118 -11.43 -7.57 3.47
N ASP A 119 -11.90 -8.55 4.23
CA ASP A 119 -12.34 -8.33 5.61
C ASP A 119 -11.20 -7.88 6.54
N ASP A 120 -9.98 -8.39 6.33
CA ASP A 120 -8.80 -7.92 7.05
C ASP A 120 -8.51 -6.45 6.74
N LEU A 121 -8.56 -6.08 5.46
CA LEU A 121 -8.37 -4.68 5.05
C LEU A 121 -9.44 -3.78 5.66
N LYS A 122 -10.71 -4.20 5.63
CA LYS A 122 -11.84 -3.45 6.22
C LYS A 122 -11.67 -3.24 7.73
N ARG A 123 -11.23 -4.25 8.47
CA ARG A 123 -10.94 -4.12 9.92
C ARG A 123 -9.87 -3.07 10.23
N HIS A 124 -8.97 -2.81 9.28
CA HIS A 124 -7.88 -1.85 9.41
C HIS A 124 -8.11 -0.54 8.65
N ALA A 125 -9.29 -0.35 8.04
CA ALA A 125 -9.60 0.80 7.19
C ALA A 125 -9.74 2.09 7.98
N ILE A 126 -9.24 3.22 7.46
CA ILE A 126 -9.50 4.55 8.04
C ILE A 126 -10.55 5.36 7.27
N ASP A 127 -11.04 4.81 6.16
CA ASP A 127 -11.98 5.44 5.24
C ASP A 127 -13.29 4.64 5.08
N LEU A 128 -13.56 3.73 6.03
CA LEU A 128 -14.89 3.14 6.24
C LEU A 128 -15.46 3.70 7.54
N ASN A 129 -16.61 4.38 7.42
CA ASN A 129 -17.45 4.82 8.53
C ASN A 129 -18.66 3.89 8.67
#